data_AF-A0A5N9EJW5-F1
#
_entry.id   AF-A0A5N9EJW5-F1
#
_cell.length_a   1.000
_cell.length_b   1.000
_cell.length_c   1.000
_cell.angle_alpha   90.00
_cell.angle_beta   90.00
_cell.angle_gamma   90.00
#
_symmetry.space_group_name_H-M   'P 1'
#
loop_
_entity.id
_entity.type
_entity.pdbx_description
1 polymer ?
#
loop_
_entity_poly.entity_id
_entity_poly.type
_entity_poly.pdbx_seq_one_letter_code
_entity_poly.pdbx_strand_id
1 'polypeptide(L)'
;MIARRFNHGHNGCGPDWPTGDDDMASEQLSREEFDLLAKLLDVDGEPAYLDELYSQVRGVYISAKNIREIDVSGAEPDMAFIPPTD
;
A
#
# COMPACT_ATOMS: atom_id res chain seq x y z
N MET A 1 -34.42 44.47 -18.70
CA MET A 1 -33.29 43.77 -19.34
C MET A 1 -33.15 42.41 -18.68
N ILE A 2 -33.18 41.34 -19.49
CA ILE A 2 -33.10 39.93 -19.06
C ILE A 2 -31.70 39.44 -19.39
N ALA A 3 -30.97 38.83 -18.45
CA ALA A 3 -29.86 37.91 -18.78
C ALA A 3 -29.52 36.93 -17.64
N ARG A 4 -30.15 35.75 -17.74
CA ARG A 4 -29.59 34.39 -17.66
C ARG A 4 -28.77 33.98 -16.42
N ARG A 5 -29.45 33.18 -15.58
CA ARG A 5 -28.87 32.09 -14.77
C ARG A 5 -27.97 31.20 -15.66
N PHE A 6 -26.74 30.94 -15.24
CA PHE A 6 -25.98 29.78 -15.69
C PHE A 6 -26.23 28.64 -14.72
N ASN A 7 -27.09 27.72 -15.17
CA ASN A 7 -27.31 26.42 -14.56
C ASN A 7 -26.25 25.48 -15.16
N HIS A 8 -25.20 25.14 -14.42
CA HIS A 8 -24.31 24.03 -14.80
C HIS A 8 -24.90 22.77 -14.17
N GLY A 9 -25.78 22.12 -14.93
CA GLY A 9 -26.22 20.76 -14.63
C GLY A 9 -25.05 19.81 -14.85
N HIS A 10 -24.64 19.11 -13.79
CA HIS A 10 -23.89 17.87 -13.92
C HIS A 10 -24.90 16.72 -13.83
N ASN A 11 -25.33 16.24 -15.00
CA ASN A 11 -26.07 14.99 -15.13
C ASN A 11 -25.06 13.85 -14.95
N GLY A 12 -25.33 12.97 -13.98
CA GLY A 12 -24.34 12.11 -13.34
C GLY A 12 -23.93 10.84 -14.09
N CYS A 13 -23.11 10.03 -13.42
CA CYS A 13 -22.79 8.65 -13.77
C CYS A 13 -22.43 7.85 -12.50
N GLY A 14 -23.14 6.74 -12.25
CA GLY A 14 -22.67 5.60 -11.46
C GLY A 14 -23.33 5.41 -10.09
N PRO A 15 -23.58 4.14 -9.67
CA PRO A 15 -23.91 3.85 -8.27
C PRO A 15 -22.73 4.31 -7.39
N ASP A 16 -23.01 4.65 -6.13
CA ASP A 16 -21.99 4.85 -5.11
C ASP A 16 -21.17 3.55 -5.01
N TRP A 17 -20.10 3.45 -5.79
CA TRP A 17 -19.14 2.38 -5.66
C TRP A 17 -18.53 2.52 -4.27
N PRO A 18 -18.49 1.46 -3.45
CA PRO A 18 -17.74 1.52 -2.21
C PRO A 18 -16.33 1.91 -2.62
N THR A 19 -15.89 3.08 -2.17
CA THR A 19 -14.55 3.54 -2.44
C THR A 19 -13.69 2.50 -1.71
N GLY A 20 -13.01 1.63 -2.47
CA GLY A 20 -12.20 0.54 -1.92
C GLY A 20 -11.08 1.01 -0.99
N ASP A 21 -10.96 2.32 -0.78
CA ASP A 21 -10.10 3.01 0.16
C ASP A 21 -10.31 2.57 1.62
N ASP A 22 -11.53 2.19 2.01
CA ASP A 22 -11.82 1.76 3.39
C ASP A 22 -11.13 0.41 3.75
N ASP A 23 -11.04 -0.51 2.78
CA ASP A 23 -10.30 -1.77 2.91
C ASP A 23 -8.78 -1.59 2.69
N MET A 24 -8.36 -0.44 2.16
CA MET A 24 -6.94 -0.06 2.04
C MET A 24 -6.42 0.54 3.34
N ALA A 25 -7.28 1.06 4.22
CA ALA A 25 -6.89 1.67 5.50
C ALA A 25 -6.58 0.65 6.61
N SER A 26 -7.10 -0.57 6.52
CA SER A 26 -7.19 -1.50 7.67
C SER A 26 -6.02 -2.48 7.81
N GLU A 27 -5.18 -2.68 6.78
CA GLU A 27 -3.97 -3.53 6.85
C GLU A 27 -2.70 -2.75 6.45
N GLN A 28 -2.54 -1.54 6.97
CA GLN A 28 -1.34 -0.74 6.72
C GLN A 28 -0.33 -0.90 7.85
N LEU A 29 0.96 -0.98 7.51
CA LEU A 29 2.03 -0.94 8.51
C LEU A 29 1.92 0.36 9.31
N SER A 30 1.72 0.23 10.62
CA SER A 30 1.70 1.38 11.53
C SER A 30 3.10 1.95 11.74
N ARG A 31 3.19 3.20 12.20
CA ARG A 31 4.47 3.82 12.53
C ARG A 31 5.15 3.09 13.69
N GLU A 32 4.37 2.68 14.68
CA GLU A 32 4.86 1.97 15.86
C GLU A 32 5.47 0.62 15.49
N GLU A 33 4.83 -0.14 14.59
CA GLU A 33 5.36 -1.40 14.06
C GLU A 33 6.62 -1.17 13.24
N PHE A 34 6.65 -0.14 12.41
CA PHE A 34 7.86 0.25 11.67
C PHE A 34 9.03 0.56 12.62
N ASP A 35 8.80 1.39 13.65
CA ASP A 35 9.85 1.75 14.61
C ASP A 35 10.35 0.54 15.41
N LEU A 36 9.46 -0.43 15.70
CA LEU A 36 9.84 -1.69 16.33
C LEU A 36 10.71 -2.55 15.40
N LEU A 37 10.33 -2.68 14.13
CA LEU A 37 11.08 -3.44 13.13
C LEU A 37 12.45 -2.80 12.84
N ALA A 38 12.51 -1.47 12.73
CA ALA A 38 13.76 -0.74 12.53
C ALA A 38 14.73 -1.02 13.69
N LYS A 39 14.25 -1.00 14.95
CA LYS A 39 15.06 -1.37 16.12
C LYS A 39 15.50 -2.83 16.11
N LEU A 40 14.62 -3.75 15.74
CA LEU A 40 14.94 -5.20 15.70
C LEU A 40 15.98 -5.54 14.63
N LEU A 41 15.99 -4.79 13.53
CA LEU A 41 16.91 -4.98 12.40
C LEU A 41 18.17 -4.11 12.50
N ASP A 42 18.34 -3.38 13.60
CA ASP A 42 19.45 -2.44 13.79
C ASP A 42 19.55 -1.42 12.64
N VAL A 43 18.39 -0.88 12.24
CA VAL A 43 18.27 0.19 11.26
C VAL A 43 18.13 1.52 12.00
N ASP A 44 19.15 2.32 11.90
CA ASP A 44 19.30 3.62 12.53
C ASP A 44 19.73 4.71 11.53
N GLY A 45 19.40 5.96 11.85
CA GLY A 45 19.63 7.10 10.95
C GLY A 45 18.95 8.37 11.44
N GLU A 46 19.14 9.46 10.69
CA GLU A 46 18.47 10.73 10.98
C GLU A 46 16.94 10.57 10.91
N PRO A 47 16.17 11.23 11.79
CA PRO A 47 14.71 11.09 11.83
C PRO A 47 14.04 11.33 10.47
N ALA A 48 14.53 12.32 9.70
CA ALA A 48 14.01 12.63 8.38
C ALA A 48 14.18 11.47 7.37
N TYR A 49 15.28 10.70 7.47
CA TYR A 49 15.48 9.52 6.62
C TYR A 49 14.61 8.35 7.06
N LEU A 50 14.37 8.19 8.36
CA LEU A 50 13.46 7.16 8.87
C LEU A 50 12.01 7.44 8.46
N ASP A 51 11.61 8.70 8.39
CA ASP A 51 10.27 9.09 7.91
C ASP A 51 10.09 8.82 6.41
N GLU A 52 11.12 9.08 5.61
CA GLU A 52 11.13 8.72 4.19
C GLU A 52 11.08 7.20 4.01
N LEU A 53 11.92 6.46 4.76
CA LEU A 53 11.95 5.01 4.74
C LEU A 53 10.60 4.40 5.12
N TYR A 54 9.95 4.91 6.17
CA TYR A 54 8.60 4.49 6.55
C TYR A 54 7.60 4.63 5.40
N SER A 55 7.64 5.77 4.70
CA SER A 55 6.77 6.02 3.54
C SER A 55 7.01 5.02 2.40
N GLN A 56 8.27 4.66 2.14
CA GLN A 56 8.64 3.68 1.12
C GLN A 56 8.20 2.26 1.51
N VAL A 57 8.47 1.83 2.75
CA VAL A 57 8.09 0.51 3.26
C VAL A 57 6.57 0.34 3.24
N ARG A 58 5.82 1.38 3.61
CA ARG A 58 4.35 1.38 3.52
C ARG A 58 3.87 1.16 2.08
N GLY A 59 4.53 1.77 1.10
CA GLY A 59 4.24 1.53 -0.32
C GLY A 59 4.44 0.07 -0.73
N VAL A 60 5.52 -0.57 -0.27
CA VAL A 60 5.77 -2.01 -0.50
C VAL A 60 4.70 -2.87 0.17
N TYR A 61 4.31 -2.54 1.40
CA TYR A 61 3.28 -3.26 2.15
C TYR A 61 1.94 -3.29 1.41
N ILE A 62 1.54 -2.16 0.82
CA ILE A 62 0.33 -2.06 -0.01
C ILE A 62 0.45 -3.00 -1.23
N SER A 63 1.62 -3.05 -1.88
CA SER A 63 1.83 -3.94 -3.03
C SER A 63 1.84 -5.44 -2.64
N ALA A 64 2.27 -5.77 -1.43
CA ALA A 64 2.31 -7.14 -0.92
C ALA A 64 0.91 -7.74 -0.70
N LYS A 65 -0.12 -6.90 -0.55
CA LYS A 65 -1.52 -7.36 -0.49
C LYS A 65 -1.91 -8.14 -1.76
N ASN A 66 -1.45 -7.69 -2.94
CA ASN A 66 -1.70 -8.40 -4.20
C ASN A 66 -1.04 -9.79 -4.22
N ILE A 67 0.06 -9.98 -3.49
CA ILE A 67 0.73 -11.29 -3.36
C ILE A 67 -0.07 -12.21 -2.43
N ARG A 68 -0.65 -11.67 -1.35
CA ARG A 68 -1.51 -12.45 -0.42
C ARG A 68 -2.73 -13.05 -1.10
N GLU A 69 -3.23 -12.43 -2.16
CA GLU A 69 -4.39 -12.90 -2.92
C GLU A 69 -4.05 -14.06 -3.87
N ILE A 70 -2.77 -14.37 -4.07
CA ILE A 70 -2.34 -15.50 -4.90
C ILE A 70 -2.65 -16.80 -4.15
N ASP A 71 -3.50 -17.63 -4.75
CA ASP A 71 -3.74 -18.99 -4.25
C ASP A 71 -2.50 -19.85 -4.47
N VAL A 72 -1.87 -20.23 -3.37
CA VAL A 72 -0.71 -21.13 -3.32
C VAL A 72 -1.07 -22.49 -2.72
N SER A 73 -2.36 -22.82 -2.62
CA SER A 73 -2.79 -24.11 -2.09
C SER A 73 -2.26 -25.27 -2.94
N GLY A 74 -1.59 -26.22 -2.28
CA GLY A 74 -0.95 -27.36 -2.94
C GLY A 74 0.36 -27.04 -3.66
N ALA A 75 0.84 -25.80 -3.62
CA ALA A 75 2.18 -25.45 -4.07
C ALA A 75 3.18 -25.64 -2.92
N GLU A 76 4.31 -26.30 -3.19
CA GLU A 76 5.45 -26.30 -2.28
C GLU A 76 6.32 -25.06 -2.57
N PRO A 77 6.80 -24.33 -1.54
CA PRO A 77 7.78 -23.28 -1.74
C PRO A 77 9.01 -23.81 -2.47
N ASP A 78 9.45 -23.12 -3.52
CA ASP A 78 10.71 -23.48 -4.16
C ASP A 78 11.86 -23.16 -3.20
N MET A 79 12.47 -24.22 -2.66
CA MET A 79 13.59 -24.14 -1.72
C MET A 79 14.95 -24.21 -2.43
N ALA A 80 14.99 -24.25 -3.77
CA ALA A 80 16.22 -24.42 -4.52
C ALA A 80 17.04 -23.12 -4.56
N PHE A 81 17.86 -22.88 -3.53
CA PHE A 81 19.00 -21.98 -3.66
C PHE A 81 20.07 -22.68 -4.51
N ILE A 82 20.08 -22.39 -5.82
CA ILE A 82 21.14 -22.83 -6.73
C ILE A 82 22.14 -21.68 -6.85
N PRO A 83 23.23 -21.65 -6.07
CA PRO A 83 24.26 -20.64 -6.26
C PRO A 83 24.87 -20.80 -7.67
N PRO A 84 25.28 -19.70 -8.32
CA PRO A 84 26.05 -19.78 -9.55
C PRO A 84 27.26 -20.69 -9.35
N THR A 85 27.50 -21.61 -10.29
CA THR A 85 28.74 -22.36 -10.34
C THR A 85 29.76 -21.52 -11.11
N ASP A 86 30.90 -21.22 -10.47
CA ASP A 86 32.11 -20.74 -11.15
C ASP A 86 32.65 -21.80 -12.14
#